data_AF-A0A1V5DHV7-F1
#
_entry.id   AF-A0A1V5DHV7-F1
#
_cell.length_a   1.000
_cell.length_b   1.000
_cell.length_c   1.000
_cell.angle_alpha   90.00
_cell.angle_beta   90.00
_cell.angle_gamma   90.00
#
_symmetry.space_group_name_H-M   'P 1'
#
loop_
_entity.id
_entity.type
_entity.pdbx_description
1 polymer ?
#
loop_
_entity_poly.entity_id
_entity_poly.type
_entity_poly.pdbx_seq_one_letter_code
_entity_poly.pdbx_strand_id
1 'polypeptide(L)'
;METLLCLEHVVTLQLDGEKCIGCGMCLEACPRRVLLWATDEEHPMQMLIKVVISVSVIVLATALARRFPLLAGLIGVMPLTGALVLVWVYLENGGDPQIMQSFAKGAFWGILPTLLFFFVAFLCLKKGCSLPEVLAAGFAAWTAAAFLHQWLLK
;
A
#
# COMPACT_ATOMS: atom_id res chain seq x y z
N MET A 1 23.37 -46.09 -1.84
CA MET A 1 23.94 -44.89 -2.50
C MET A 1 22.92 -44.50 -3.56
N GLU A 2 21.89 -43.77 -3.13
CA GLU A 2 20.74 -43.44 -3.98
C GLU A 2 21.18 -42.39 -5.00
N THR A 3 21.08 -42.76 -6.27
CA THR A 3 21.40 -41.93 -7.43
C THR A 3 20.38 -40.79 -7.54
N LEU A 4 20.80 -39.58 -7.17
CA LEU A 4 20.05 -38.36 -7.43
C LEU A 4 20.02 -38.12 -8.95
N LEU A 5 18.85 -38.34 -9.57
CA LEU A 5 18.60 -38.06 -10.97
C LEU A 5 18.37 -36.54 -11.13
N CYS A 6 19.33 -35.82 -11.69
CA CYS A 6 19.12 -34.41 -12.03
C CYS A 6 18.10 -34.31 -13.18
N LEU A 7 16.95 -33.68 -12.92
CA LEU A 7 15.97 -33.37 -13.94
C LEU A 7 16.52 -32.27 -14.87
N GLU A 8 16.89 -32.61 -16.10
CA GLU A 8 17.49 -31.68 -17.11
C GLU A 8 16.56 -30.53 -17.55
N HIS A 9 15.27 -30.57 -17.21
CA HIS A 9 14.28 -29.55 -17.57
C HIS A 9 13.64 -28.86 -16.36
N VAL A 10 14.43 -28.53 -15.33
CA VAL A 10 13.94 -27.73 -14.20
C VAL A 10 14.34 -26.27 -14.39
N VAL A 11 13.34 -25.41 -14.54
CA VAL A 11 13.52 -23.96 -14.40
C VAL A 11 13.80 -23.68 -12.93
N THR A 12 15.04 -23.34 -12.61
CA THR A 12 15.41 -22.92 -11.25
C THR A 12 14.92 -21.49 -11.04
N LEU A 13 13.89 -21.32 -10.21
CA LEU A 13 13.42 -20.01 -9.79
C LEU A 13 14.44 -19.42 -8.80
N GLN A 14 15.19 -18.41 -9.23
CA GLN A 14 16.08 -17.64 -8.34
C GLN A 14 15.33 -16.41 -7.85
N LEU A 15 15.16 -16.28 -6.53
CA LEU A 15 14.52 -15.10 -5.94
C LEU A 15 15.57 -13.99 -5.78
N ASP A 16 15.37 -12.88 -6.48
CA ASP A 16 16.21 -11.69 -6.35
C ASP A 16 15.90 -11.00 -5.01
N GLY A 17 16.81 -11.14 -4.05
CA GLY A 17 16.66 -10.61 -2.69
C GLY A 17 16.60 -9.09 -2.62
N GLU A 18 17.12 -8.37 -3.62
CA GLU A 18 17.07 -6.90 -3.64
C GLU A 18 15.70 -6.38 -4.09
N LYS A 19 15.02 -7.15 -4.95
CA LYS A 19 13.66 -6.82 -5.43
C LYS A 19 12.56 -7.38 -4.53
N CYS A 20 12.84 -8.46 -3.80
CA CYS A 20 11.86 -9.08 -2.93
C CYS A 20 11.47 -8.16 -1.76
N ILE A 21 10.20 -7.77 -1.69
CA ILE A 21 9.64 -7.04 -0.54
C ILE A 21 9.10 -7.91 0.58
N GLY A 22 9.10 -9.23 0.42
CA GLY A 22 8.55 -10.14 1.44
C GLY A 22 7.03 -10.07 1.60
N CYS A 23 6.30 -9.70 0.55
CA CYS A 23 4.83 -9.60 0.59
C CYS A 23 4.10 -10.95 0.67
N GLY A 24 4.76 -12.07 0.38
CA GLY A 24 4.17 -13.40 0.45
C GLY A 24 3.22 -13.78 -0.69
N MET A 25 2.97 -12.89 -1.66
CA MET A 25 2.09 -13.17 -2.81
C MET A 25 2.52 -14.41 -3.60
N CYS A 26 3.82 -14.68 -3.68
CA CYS A 26 4.34 -15.87 -4.34
C CYS A 26 3.91 -17.18 -3.65
N LEU A 27 3.70 -17.20 -2.33
CA LEU A 27 3.19 -18.38 -1.62
C LEU A 27 1.68 -18.56 -1.80
N GLU A 28 0.92 -17.47 -1.80
CA GLU A 28 -0.54 -17.50 -1.99
C GLU A 28 -0.91 -17.88 -3.42
N ALA A 29 -0.17 -17.36 -4.40
CA ALA A 29 -0.39 -17.68 -5.81
C ALA A 29 0.04 -19.12 -6.16
N CYS A 30 0.86 -19.80 -5.35
CA CYS A 30 1.39 -21.11 -5.67
C CYS A 30 0.36 -22.23 -5.37
N PRO A 31 -0.29 -22.83 -6.38
CA PRO A 31 -1.38 -23.79 -6.17
C PRO A 31 -0.92 -25.14 -5.59
N ARG A 32 0.38 -25.46 -5.70
CA ARG A 32 0.98 -26.68 -5.12
C ARG A 32 1.74 -26.42 -3.82
N ARG A 33 1.82 -25.18 -3.33
CA ARG A 33 2.57 -24.80 -2.11
C ARG A 33 4.01 -25.36 -2.11
N VAL A 34 4.66 -25.32 -3.28
CA VAL A 34 6.07 -25.76 -3.44
C VAL A 34 7.02 -24.74 -2.81
N LEU A 35 6.63 -23.47 -2.84
CA LEU A 35 7.34 -22.39 -2.15
C LEU A 35 6.98 -22.45 -0.67
N LEU A 36 7.98 -22.73 0.14
CA LEU A 36 7.91 -22.66 1.60
C LEU A 36 8.87 -21.55 2.03
N TRP A 37 8.49 -20.77 3.03
CA TRP A 37 9.42 -19.87 3.66
C TRP A 37 10.52 -20.71 4.28
N ALA A 38 11.71 -20.68 3.70
CA ALA A 38 12.90 -21.03 4.44
C ALA A 38 13.02 -19.95 5.52
N THR A 39 12.70 -20.31 6.76
CA THR A 39 13.09 -19.51 7.92
C THR A 39 14.60 -19.71 8.10
N ASP A 40 15.37 -19.18 7.16
CA ASP A 40 16.79 -18.95 7.34
C ASP A 40 16.91 -17.59 8.02
N GLU A 41 17.54 -17.61 9.18
CA GLU A 41 17.75 -16.44 10.02
C GLU A 41 18.42 -15.29 9.24
N GLU A 42 17.91 -14.10 9.56
CA GLU A 42 18.47 -12.78 9.33
C GLU A 42 18.42 -12.12 7.91
N HIS A 43 17.22 -11.70 7.48
CA HIS A 43 17.06 -10.46 6.68
C HIS A 43 16.29 -9.33 7.41
N PRO A 44 16.52 -9.04 8.72
CA PRO A 44 15.84 -7.95 9.40
C PRO A 44 16.23 -6.61 8.80
N MET A 45 17.43 -6.45 8.22
CA MET A 45 17.94 -5.13 7.86
C MET A 45 17.11 -4.43 6.77
N GLN A 46 16.60 -5.15 5.77
CA GLN A 46 15.77 -4.57 4.69
C GLN A 46 14.36 -4.19 5.18
N MET A 47 13.69 -5.08 5.93
CA MET A 47 12.38 -4.78 6.52
C MET A 47 12.47 -3.70 7.59
N LEU A 48 13.48 -3.78 8.46
CA LEU A 48 13.72 -2.81 9.53
C LEU A 48 14.06 -1.44 8.94
N ILE A 49 14.90 -1.35 7.90
CA ILE A 49 15.18 -0.08 7.22
C ILE A 49 13.91 0.50 6.59
N LYS A 50 13.11 -0.30 5.87
CA LYS A 50 11.84 0.17 5.27
C LYS A 50 10.84 0.64 6.33
N VAL A 51 10.75 -0.07 7.46
CA VAL A 51 9.92 0.31 8.61
C VAL A 51 10.43 1.58 9.28
N VAL A 52 11.73 1.68 9.56
CA VAL A 52 12.33 2.86 10.20
C VAL A 52 12.17 4.09 9.32
N ILE A 53 12.39 3.98 8.00
CA ILE A 53 12.18 5.09 7.06
C ILE A 53 10.71 5.53 7.06
N SER A 54 9.77 4.59 6.94
CA SER A 54 8.34 4.94 6.90
C SER A 54 7.86 5.58 8.21
N VAL A 55 8.22 5.01 9.37
CA VAL A 55 7.89 5.56 10.68
C VAL A 55 8.54 6.93 10.89
N SER A 56 9.81 7.09 10.51
CA SER A 56 10.51 8.38 10.65
C SER A 56 9.84 9.48 9.80
N VAL A 57 9.45 9.16 8.57
CA VAL A 57 8.71 10.09 7.69
C VAL A 57 7.35 10.46 8.30
N ILE A 58 6.60 9.49 8.81
CA ILE A 58 5.29 9.73 9.45
C ILE A 58 5.43 10.60 10.70
N VAL A 59 6.40 10.31 11.57
CA VAL A 59 6.65 11.08 12.80
C VAL A 59 7.08 12.50 12.46
N LEU A 60 7.98 12.68 11.50
CA LEU A 60 8.43 14.00 11.06
C LEU A 60 7.28 14.81 10.44
N ALA A 61 6.45 14.19 9.60
CA ALA A 61 5.26 14.82 9.03
C ALA A 61 4.26 15.23 10.12
N THR A 62 4.03 14.36 11.12
CA THR A 62 3.12 14.64 12.25
C THR A 62 3.67 15.75 13.16
N ALA A 63 4.98 15.81 13.35
CA ALA A 63 5.64 16.87 14.11
C ALA A 63 5.54 18.22 13.38
N LEU A 64 5.71 18.24 12.06
CA LEU A 64 5.60 19.44 11.24
C LEU A 64 4.15 19.95 11.15
N ALA A 65 3.18 19.03 11.13
CA ALA A 65 1.75 19.31 11.17
C ALA A 65 1.33 20.09 12.43
N ARG A 66 1.95 19.84 13.59
CA ARG A 66 1.64 20.57 14.84
C ARG A 66 1.99 22.05 14.78
N ARG A 67 2.94 22.45 13.93
CA ARG A 67 3.42 23.85 13.83
C ARG A 67 2.57 24.70 12.88
N PHE A 68 1.88 24.08 11.93
CA PHE A 68 1.07 24.76 10.93
C PHE A 68 -0.20 23.95 10.59
N PRO A 69 -1.35 24.23 11.23
CA PRO A 69 -2.57 23.44 11.02
C PRO A 69 -3.13 23.51 9.59
N LEU A 70 -2.92 24.61 8.85
CA LEU A 70 -3.24 24.67 7.42
C LEU A 70 -2.36 23.75 6.58
N LEU A 71 -1.06 23.66 6.89
CA LEU A 71 -0.14 22.75 6.22
C LEU A 71 -0.40 21.29 6.64
N ALA A 72 -0.91 21.05 7.85
CA ALA A 72 -1.26 19.71 8.32
C ALA A 72 -2.31 19.03 7.43
N GLY A 73 -3.35 19.77 7.04
CA GLY A 73 -4.37 19.26 6.10
C GLY A 73 -3.80 18.98 4.71
N LEU A 74 -2.94 19.88 4.20
CA LEU A 74 -2.30 19.70 2.90
C LEU A 74 -1.30 18.52 2.89
N ILE A 75 -0.46 18.40 3.94
CA ILE A 75 0.51 17.32 4.12
C ILE A 75 -0.21 15.98 4.35
N GLY A 76 -1.34 15.98 5.06
CA GLY A 76 -2.13 14.77 5.32
C GLY A 76 -2.80 14.20 4.07
N VAL A 77 -3.13 15.03 3.09
CA VAL A 77 -3.75 14.62 1.82
C VAL A 77 -2.73 14.47 0.68
N MET A 78 -1.49 14.95 0.87
CA MET A 78 -0.40 14.73 -0.09
C MET A 78 -0.18 13.23 -0.29
N PRO A 79 -0.19 12.73 -1.54
CA PRO A 79 -0.02 11.32 -1.83
C PRO A 79 1.47 10.93 -1.76
N LEU A 80 2.19 11.30 -0.70
CA LEU A 80 3.59 10.92 -0.51
C LEU A 80 3.73 9.39 -0.48
N THR A 81 2.80 8.73 0.20
CA THR A 81 2.67 7.26 0.19
C THR A 81 2.41 6.73 -1.22
N GLY A 82 1.54 7.39 -1.99
CA GLY A 82 1.26 7.01 -3.38
C GLY A 82 2.47 7.16 -4.31
N ALA A 83 3.26 8.23 -4.14
CA ALA A 83 4.50 8.46 -4.87
C ALA A 83 5.57 7.40 -4.54
N LEU A 84 5.74 7.07 -3.26
CA LEU A 84 6.67 6.01 -2.83
C LEU A 84 6.28 4.65 -3.44
N VAL A 85 4.99 4.31 -3.41
CA VAL A 85 4.49 3.06 -4.00
C VAL A 85 4.70 3.06 -5.52
N LEU A 86 4.48 4.18 -6.22
CA LEU A 86 4.69 4.25 -7.67
C LEU A 86 6.17 4.06 -8.05
N VAL A 87 7.10 4.65 -7.29
CA VAL A 87 8.55 4.43 -7.46
C VAL A 87 8.88 2.96 -7.26
N TRP A 88 8.28 2.33 -6.26
CA TRP A 88 8.52 0.92 -5.98
C TRP A 88 7.98 0.01 -7.10
N VAL A 89 6.75 0.24 -7.55
CA VAL A 89 6.13 -0.45 -8.68
C VAL A 89 6.97 -0.29 -9.95
N TYR A 90 7.54 0.89 -10.18
CA TYR A 90 8.45 1.14 -11.30
C TYR A 90 9.71 0.26 -11.23
N LEU A 91 10.34 0.17 -10.05
CA LEU A 91 11.54 -0.64 -9.84
C LEU A 91 11.26 -2.14 -9.95
N GLU A 92 10.09 -2.61 -9.46
CA GLU A 92 9.70 -4.03 -9.50
C GLU A 92 9.30 -4.50 -10.89
N ASN A 93 8.56 -3.68 -11.65
CA ASN A 93 8.00 -4.06 -12.94
C ASN A 93 8.85 -3.59 -14.14
N GLY A 94 10.09 -3.14 -13.89
CA GLY A 94 11.01 -2.70 -14.94
C GLY A 94 10.50 -1.50 -15.76
N GLY A 95 9.62 -0.67 -15.16
CA GLY A 95 9.00 0.46 -15.84
C GLY A 95 7.89 0.10 -16.83
N ASP A 96 7.24 -1.07 -16.70
CA ASP A 96 6.08 -1.43 -17.52
C ASP A 96 4.97 -0.34 -17.43
N PRO A 97 4.64 0.34 -18.54
CA PRO A 97 3.71 1.46 -18.52
C PRO A 97 2.27 1.03 -18.23
N GLN A 98 1.89 -0.21 -18.52
CA GLN A 98 0.53 -0.70 -18.31
C GLN A 98 0.24 -0.92 -16.83
N ILE A 99 1.19 -1.48 -16.08
CA ILE A 99 1.08 -1.64 -14.62
C ILE A 99 1.04 -0.27 -13.94
N MET A 100 1.94 0.65 -14.33
CA MET A 100 1.98 2.00 -13.77
C MET A 100 0.68 2.78 -14.02
N GLN A 101 0.11 2.68 -15.23
CA GLN A 101 -1.17 3.30 -15.56
C GLN A 101 -2.33 2.71 -14.75
N SER A 102 -2.35 1.40 -14.54
CA SER A 102 -3.41 0.75 -13.73
C SER A 102 -3.39 1.26 -12.27
N PHE A 103 -2.20 1.40 -11.69
CA PHE A 103 -2.01 1.96 -10.36
C PHE A 103 -2.44 3.43 -10.29
N ALA A 104 -1.96 4.26 -11.23
CA ALA A 104 -2.31 5.68 -11.29
C ALA A 104 -3.82 5.90 -11.48
N LYS A 105 -4.48 5.09 -12.34
CA LYS A 105 -5.93 5.12 -12.55
C LYS A 105 -6.68 4.74 -11.26
N GLY A 106 -6.24 3.68 -10.57
CA GLY A 106 -6.80 3.28 -9.28
C GLY A 106 -6.68 4.38 -8.22
N ALA A 107 -5.50 4.99 -8.10
CA ALA A 107 -5.26 6.09 -7.17
C ALA A 107 -6.12 7.32 -7.49
N PHE A 108 -6.20 7.71 -8.77
CA PHE A 108 -7.00 8.84 -9.22
C PHE A 108 -8.48 8.68 -8.85
N TRP A 109 -9.07 7.52 -9.13
CA TRP A 109 -10.46 7.25 -8.78
C TRP A 109 -10.69 7.09 -7.27
N GLY A 110 -9.69 6.60 -6.52
CA GLY A 110 -9.73 6.51 -5.05
C GLY A 110 -9.78 7.86 -4.33
N ILE A 111 -9.40 8.95 -5.00
CA ILE A 111 -9.52 10.31 -4.45
C ILE A 111 -10.99 10.69 -4.24
N LEU A 112 -11.91 10.21 -5.08
CA LEU A 112 -13.33 10.61 -5.01
C LEU A 112 -14.03 10.12 -3.71
N PRO A 113 -13.93 8.83 -3.29
CA PRO A 113 -14.42 8.40 -1.99
C PRO A 113 -13.76 9.14 -0.82
N THR A 114 -12.45 9.41 -0.93
CA THR A 114 -11.68 10.13 0.10
C THR A 114 -12.14 11.57 0.25
N LEU A 115 -12.48 12.23 -0.86
CA LEU A 115 -13.06 13.57 -0.85
C LEU A 115 -14.43 13.57 -0.16
N LEU A 116 -15.26 12.55 -0.41
CA LEU A 116 -16.57 12.41 0.24
C LEU A 116 -16.44 12.21 1.76
N PHE A 117 -15.46 11.40 2.21
CA PHE A 117 -15.13 11.26 3.63
C PHE A 117 -14.86 12.61 4.29
N PHE A 118 -13.96 13.42 3.72
CA PHE A 118 -13.61 14.71 4.28
C PHE A 118 -14.77 15.71 4.22
N PHE A 119 -15.60 15.64 3.18
CA PHE A 119 -16.80 16.47 3.06
C PHE A 119 -17.82 16.16 4.17
N VAL A 120 -18.12 14.88 4.42
CA VAL A 120 -19.00 14.46 5.52
C VAL A 120 -18.40 14.83 6.87
N ALA A 121 -17.10 14.59 7.06
CA ALA A 121 -16.41 14.95 8.29
C ALA A 121 -16.48 16.45 8.57
N PHE A 122 -16.26 17.30 7.56
CA PHE A 122 -16.37 18.75 7.67
C PHE A 122 -17.79 19.19 8.08
N LEU A 123 -18.83 18.61 7.49
CA LEU A 123 -20.22 18.92 7.83
C LEU A 123 -20.58 18.48 9.26
N CYS A 124 -20.12 17.31 9.70
CA CYS A 124 -20.34 16.83 11.07
C CYS A 124 -19.59 17.68 12.11
N LEU A 125 -18.35 18.07 11.82
CA LEU A 125 -17.59 18.97 12.68
C LEU A 125 -18.25 20.36 12.79
N LYS A 126 -18.84 20.88 11.70
CA LYS A 126 -19.59 22.13 11.71
C LYS A 126 -20.85 22.05 12.59
N LYS A 127 -21.43 20.86 12.76
CA LYS A 127 -22.62 20.61 13.60
C LYS A 127 -22.29 20.35 15.07
N GLY A 128 -21.01 20.30 15.44
CA GLY A 128 -20.59 20.03 16.82
C GLY A 128 -20.70 18.55 17.24
N CYS A 129 -20.73 17.62 16.28
CA CYS A 129 -20.74 16.18 16.56
C CYS A 129 -19.47 15.73 17.30
N SER A 130 -19.58 14.64 18.05
CA SER A 130 -18.43 14.02 18.71
C SER A 130 -17.47 13.39 17.70
N LEU A 131 -16.16 13.31 18.02
CA LEU A 131 -15.15 12.72 17.12
C LEU A 131 -15.50 11.28 16.64
N PRO A 132 -16.03 10.39 17.51
CA PRO A 132 -16.46 9.06 17.07
C PRO A 132 -17.57 9.08 16.02
N GLU A 133 -18.55 9.98 16.16
CA GLU A 133 -19.65 10.13 15.18
C GLU A 133 -19.13 10.63 13.83
N VAL A 134 -18.21 11.60 13.85
CA VAL A 134 -17.57 12.13 12.64
C VAL A 134 -16.85 11.02 11.88
N LEU A 135 -16.06 10.21 12.58
CA LEU A 135 -15.32 9.10 11.98
C LEU A 135 -16.27 8.02 11.46
N ALA A 136 -17.27 7.62 12.25
CA ALA A 136 -18.23 6.60 11.84
C ALA A 136 -19.02 7.01 10.59
N ALA A 137 -19.55 8.24 10.56
CA ALA A 137 -20.28 8.77 9.41
C ALA A 137 -19.37 8.92 8.19
N GLY A 138 -18.14 9.40 8.39
CA GLY A 138 -17.14 9.52 7.33
C GLY A 138 -16.80 8.17 6.70
N PHE A 139 -16.46 7.16 7.50
CA PHE A 139 -16.13 5.83 6.99
C PHE A 139 -17.34 5.12 6.35
N ALA A 140 -18.55 5.34 6.88
CA ALA A 140 -19.77 4.84 6.25
C ALA A 140 -20.00 5.46 4.85
N ALA A 141 -19.80 6.77 4.72
CA ALA A 141 -19.90 7.45 3.42
C ALA A 141 -18.79 7.01 2.46
N TRP A 142 -17.55 6.88 2.95
CA TRP A 142 -16.41 6.42 2.18
C TRP A 142 -16.63 5.00 1.62
N THR A 143 -17.06 4.08 2.48
CA THR A 143 -17.34 2.69 2.08
C THR A 143 -18.48 2.62 1.07
N ALA A 144 -19.59 3.33 1.32
CA ALA A 144 -20.70 3.40 0.36
C ALA A 144 -20.25 3.94 -1.01
N ALA A 145 -19.44 5.00 -1.04
CA ALA A 145 -18.90 5.55 -2.28
C ALA A 145 -17.91 4.61 -2.98
N ALA A 146 -17.04 3.94 -2.22
CA ALA A 146 -16.12 2.95 -2.75
C ALA A 146 -16.86 1.75 -3.37
N PHE A 147 -17.91 1.26 -2.71
CA PHE A 147 -18.77 0.20 -3.24
C PHE A 147 -19.53 0.64 -4.50
N LEU A 148 -20.15 1.83 -4.48
CA LEU A 148 -20.87 2.37 -5.64
C LEU A 148 -19.93 2.53 -6.84
N HIS A 149 -18.72 3.02 -6.60
CA HIS A 149 -17.70 3.17 -7.62
C HIS A 149 -17.20 1.83 -8.17
N GLN A 150 -16.93 0.85 -7.29
CA GLN A 150 -16.54 -0.51 -7.70
C GLN A 150 -17.64 -1.21 -8.50
N TRP A 151 -18.90 -0.89 -8.23
CA TRP A 151 -20.04 -1.36 -9.00
C TRP A 151 -20.19 -0.65 -10.35
N LEU A 152 -19.88 0.66 -10.41
CA LEU A 152 -19.95 1.46 -11.62
C LEU A 152 -18.81 1.18 -12.62
N LEU A 153 -17.64 0.76 -12.13
CA LEU A 153 -16.48 0.39 -12.96
C LEU A 153 -16.41 -1.09 -13.36
N LYS A 154 -17.30 -1.94 -12.79
CA LYS A 154 -17.50 -3.32 -13.24
C LYS A 154 -18.40 -3.36 -14.46
#